data_AF-A0A6S7IF72-F1
#
_entry.id   AF-A0A6S7IF72-F1
#
_cell.length_a   1.000
_cell.length_b   1.000
_cell.length_c   1.000
_cell.angle_alpha   90.00
_cell.angle_beta   90.00
_cell.angle_gamma   90.00
#
_symmetry.space_group_name_H-M   'P 1'
#
loop_
_entity.id
_entity.type
_entity.pdbx_description
1 polymer ?
#
loop_
_entity_poly.entity_id
_entity_poly.type
_entity_poly.pdbx_seq_one_letter_code
_entity_poly.pdbx_strand_id
1 'polypeptide(L)'
;MTCNPTQKHENSKWNVESHVNDRVPKASPDLFYPSFLESVFESHAVMAQTNSGFKPKEGEVTSQPWQWPINYRGQVFSGGDQRVYLLGNPVIWWMILSTIFLFGLIFAYNAVREKRGYVDTPVEKARKSKFTSVIGWLLLGWALHYFPFFLMGRVLYFHHYFPAYLFSAMIAGIVLEYFFESASSFINAPEYRNMFYYSLVTLVLIICIVSFWLFHGLSYGMSGPMSHQDNCTHAAYKWMDSWEI
;
A
#
# COMPACT_ATOMS: atom_id res chain seq x y z
N MET A 1 -2.08 -34.91 26.78
CA MET A 1 -3.22 -35.84 26.98
C MET A 1 -3.77 -35.62 28.36
N THR A 2 -5.03 -35.24 28.48
CA THR A 2 -5.72 -35.06 29.77
C THR A 2 -7.08 -35.75 29.70
N CYS A 3 -7.60 -36.20 30.85
CA CYS A 3 -8.95 -36.75 30.95
C CYS A 3 -9.79 -35.75 31.74
N ASN A 4 -10.60 -34.95 31.02
CA ASN A 4 -11.43 -33.92 31.62
C ASN A 4 -12.85 -34.47 31.86
N PRO A 5 -13.40 -34.39 33.08
CA PRO A 5 -14.78 -34.84 33.36
C PRO A 5 -15.87 -33.99 32.68
N THR A 6 -15.56 -32.81 32.12
CA THR A 6 -16.54 -32.00 31.35
C THR A 6 -16.60 -32.43 29.89
N GLN A 7 -17.79 -32.90 29.45
CA GLN A 7 -18.02 -33.59 28.17
C GLN A 7 -18.08 -32.72 26.91
N LYS A 8 -18.18 -31.39 27.01
CA LYS A 8 -18.41 -30.51 25.84
C LYS A 8 -17.21 -29.62 25.54
N HIS A 9 -16.19 -30.19 24.90
CA HIS A 9 -15.07 -29.43 24.35
C HIS A 9 -14.76 -29.93 22.93
N GLU A 10 -14.45 -29.07 21.97
CA GLU A 10 -14.19 -29.52 20.58
C GLU A 10 -13.01 -30.52 20.50
N ASN A 11 -11.98 -30.27 21.31
CA ASN A 11 -10.81 -31.15 21.48
C ASN A 11 -11.10 -32.52 22.13
N SER A 12 -12.36 -32.88 22.44
CA SER A 12 -12.72 -34.21 22.95
C SER A 12 -13.23 -35.16 21.86
N LYS A 13 -13.30 -34.71 20.61
CA LYS A 13 -13.65 -35.53 19.44
C LYS A 13 -12.42 -36.27 18.93
N TRP A 14 -12.60 -37.54 18.58
CA TRP A 14 -11.55 -38.40 18.02
C TRP A 14 -12.11 -39.15 16.81
N ASN A 15 -11.27 -39.36 15.80
CA ASN A 15 -11.55 -40.22 14.65
C ASN A 15 -10.44 -41.27 14.51
N VAL A 16 -10.73 -42.35 13.79
CA VAL A 16 -9.75 -43.37 13.43
C VAL A 16 -9.31 -43.08 11.99
N GLU A 17 -8.07 -42.63 11.81
CA GLU A 17 -7.53 -42.26 10.49
C GLU A 17 -7.02 -43.46 9.69
N SER A 18 -6.63 -44.54 10.38
CA SER A 18 -6.09 -45.74 9.75
C SER A 18 -6.56 -46.99 10.48
N HIS A 19 -7.02 -47.98 9.70
CA HIS A 19 -7.40 -49.30 10.18
C HIS A 19 -6.96 -50.34 9.15
N VAL A 20 -6.23 -51.36 9.61
CA VAL A 20 -5.71 -52.45 8.76
C VAL A 20 -6.23 -53.77 9.29
N ASN A 21 -7.07 -54.46 8.52
CA ASN A 21 -7.63 -55.77 8.89
C ASN A 21 -8.05 -56.55 7.64
N ASP A 22 -7.41 -57.69 7.41
CA ASP A 22 -7.64 -58.53 6.22
C ASP A 22 -8.98 -59.26 6.23
N ARG A 23 -9.67 -59.29 7.38
CA ARG A 23 -10.98 -59.96 7.53
C ARG A 23 -12.16 -59.08 7.12
N VAL A 24 -11.94 -57.81 6.78
CA VAL A 24 -12.98 -56.83 6.48
C VAL A 24 -12.77 -56.27 5.08
N PRO A 25 -13.81 -56.17 4.22
CA PRO A 25 -13.67 -55.54 2.92
C PRO A 25 -13.23 -54.08 3.05
N LYS A 26 -12.39 -53.61 2.11
CA LYS A 26 -11.91 -52.23 2.08
C LYS A 26 -13.07 -51.28 1.78
N ALA A 27 -13.16 -50.17 2.52
CA ALA A 27 -14.15 -49.12 2.27
C ALA A 27 -13.85 -48.38 0.96
N SER A 28 -14.89 -47.87 0.29
CA SER A 28 -14.72 -47.00 -0.88
C SER A 28 -14.08 -45.68 -0.46
N PRO A 29 -13.07 -45.17 -1.21
CA PRO A 29 -12.51 -43.84 -0.99
C PRO A 29 -13.55 -42.71 -1.01
N ASP A 30 -14.63 -42.87 -1.80
CA ASP A 30 -15.70 -41.87 -1.95
C ASP A 30 -16.43 -41.53 -0.65
N LEU A 31 -16.38 -42.43 0.35
CA LEU A 31 -16.97 -42.20 1.67
C LEU A 31 -16.22 -41.13 2.47
N PHE A 32 -14.95 -40.89 2.16
CA PHE A 32 -14.05 -40.05 2.95
C PHE A 32 -13.74 -38.71 2.28
N TYR A 33 -14.13 -38.52 1.02
CA TYR A 33 -13.90 -37.26 0.33
C TYR A 33 -14.96 -36.22 0.73
N PRO A 34 -14.54 -35.03 1.19
CA PRO A 34 -15.48 -33.93 1.37
C PRO A 34 -16.06 -33.52 0.02
N SER A 35 -17.27 -32.97 0.04
CA SER A 35 -17.80 -32.26 -1.12
C SER A 35 -16.94 -31.04 -1.44
N PHE A 36 -17.11 -30.52 -2.66
CA PHE A 36 -16.40 -29.31 -3.09
C PHE A 36 -16.65 -28.13 -2.14
N LEU A 37 -17.90 -27.89 -1.72
CA LEU A 37 -18.24 -26.76 -0.85
C LEU A 37 -17.70 -26.94 0.57
N GLU A 38 -17.68 -28.16 1.10
CA GLU A 38 -17.04 -28.47 2.38
C GLU A 38 -15.54 -28.18 2.31
N SER A 39 -14.87 -28.61 1.24
CA SER A 39 -13.45 -28.34 1.01
C SER A 39 -13.16 -26.84 0.92
N VAL A 40 -14.02 -26.07 0.24
CA VAL A 40 -13.88 -24.61 0.13
C VAL A 40 -14.06 -23.95 1.50
N PHE A 41 -15.06 -24.37 2.29
CA PHE A 41 -15.30 -23.80 3.61
C PHE A 41 -14.15 -24.12 4.57
N GLU A 42 -13.73 -25.38 4.64
CA GLU A 42 -12.61 -25.82 5.46
C GLU A 42 -11.33 -25.05 5.08
N SER A 43 -11.05 -24.93 3.78
CA SER A 43 -9.91 -24.16 3.27
C SER A 43 -9.93 -22.71 3.75
N HIS A 44 -11.07 -22.00 3.67
CA HIS A 44 -11.18 -20.62 4.14
C HIS A 44 -11.07 -20.51 5.67
N ALA A 45 -11.61 -21.47 6.41
CA ALA A 45 -11.48 -21.53 7.87
C ALA A 45 -10.01 -21.69 8.29
N VAL A 46 -9.28 -22.61 7.64
CA VAL A 46 -7.85 -22.83 7.87
C VAL A 46 -7.02 -21.62 7.43
N MET A 47 -7.35 -21.00 6.30
CA MET A 47 -6.69 -19.76 5.87
C MET A 47 -6.88 -18.64 6.89
N ALA A 48 -8.09 -18.43 7.41
CA ALA A 48 -8.38 -17.41 8.41
C ALA A 48 -7.63 -17.68 9.72
N GLN A 49 -7.67 -18.92 10.21
CA GLN A 49 -6.97 -19.33 11.43
C GLN A 49 -5.46 -19.13 11.29
N THR A 50 -4.87 -19.66 10.21
CA THR A 50 -3.44 -19.55 9.92
C THR A 50 -3.01 -18.09 9.79
N ASN A 51 -3.80 -17.28 9.09
CA ASN A 51 -3.52 -15.87 8.89
C ASN A 51 -3.52 -15.08 10.21
N SER A 52 -4.47 -15.36 11.10
CA SER A 52 -4.52 -14.77 12.45
C SER A 52 -3.38 -15.23 13.37
N GLY A 53 -2.79 -16.39 13.06
CA GLY A 53 -1.69 -17.00 13.79
C GLY A 53 -0.32 -16.44 13.47
N PHE A 54 -0.15 -15.70 12.36
CA PHE A 54 1.11 -15.05 12.00
C PHE A 54 1.39 -13.82 12.87
N LYS A 55 1.67 -14.04 14.15
CA LYS A 55 2.09 -13.00 15.07
C LYS A 55 3.60 -12.74 14.97
N PRO A 56 4.07 -11.51 15.17
CA PRO A 56 5.50 -11.21 15.22
C PRO A 56 6.18 -12.08 16.28
N LYS A 57 7.34 -12.63 15.94
CA LYS A 57 8.18 -13.31 16.94
C LYS A 57 8.80 -12.28 17.87
N GLU A 58 9.13 -12.68 19.09
CA GLU A 58 9.85 -11.81 20.02
C GLU A 58 11.15 -11.29 19.39
N GLY A 59 11.34 -9.97 19.40
CA GLY A 59 12.50 -9.30 18.79
C GLY A 59 12.41 -9.05 17.29
N GLU A 60 11.38 -9.53 16.60
CA GLU A 60 11.19 -9.27 15.16
C GLU A 60 10.54 -7.89 14.93
N VAL A 61 11.27 -6.99 14.25
CA VAL A 61 10.74 -5.67 13.89
C VAL A 61 9.91 -5.79 12.61
N THR A 62 8.61 -5.55 12.74
CA THR A 62 7.66 -5.55 11.62
C THR A 62 7.24 -4.13 11.31
N SER A 63 6.93 -3.85 10.04
CA SER A 63 6.50 -2.50 9.65
C SER A 63 5.10 -2.20 10.18
N GLN A 64 4.84 -0.95 10.53
CA GLN A 64 3.56 -0.49 11.07
C GLN A 64 2.81 0.37 10.04
N PRO A 65 1.46 0.33 9.99
CA PRO A 65 0.69 1.06 8.99
C PRO A 65 1.05 2.54 8.86
N TRP A 66 1.30 3.25 9.97
CA TRP A 66 1.66 4.67 9.97
C TRP A 66 3.02 4.97 9.32
N GLN A 67 3.92 3.98 9.24
CA GLN A 67 5.25 4.14 8.65
C GLN A 67 5.21 4.25 7.13
N TRP A 68 4.18 3.65 6.50
CA TRP A 68 4.16 3.47 5.06
C TRP A 68 3.97 4.78 4.28
N PRO A 69 3.03 5.68 4.62
CA PRO A 69 2.83 6.92 3.87
C PRO A 69 4.04 7.86 3.86
N ILE A 70 4.84 7.84 4.93
CA ILE A 70 6.02 8.69 5.07
C ILE A 70 7.30 8.01 4.55
N ASN A 71 7.20 6.78 4.05
CA ASN A 71 8.33 5.96 3.61
C ASN A 71 9.36 5.73 4.75
N TYR A 72 8.90 5.54 5.99
CA TYR A 72 9.78 5.57 7.18
C TYR A 72 10.90 4.53 7.13
N ARG A 73 10.57 3.29 6.79
CA ARG A 73 11.51 2.17 6.75
C ARG A 73 11.12 1.22 5.63
N GLY A 74 12.10 0.81 4.83
CA GLY A 74 11.92 -0.20 3.80
C GLY A 74 12.13 -1.62 4.34
N GLN A 75 12.25 -2.57 3.41
CA GLN A 75 12.44 -3.99 3.73
C GLN A 75 13.59 -4.57 2.90
N VAL A 76 14.52 -5.27 3.55
CA VAL A 76 15.57 -6.02 2.85
C VAL A 76 14.92 -7.19 2.11
N PHE A 77 15.11 -7.26 0.80
CA PHE A 77 14.54 -8.28 -0.08
C PHE A 77 15.58 -9.33 -0.51
N SER A 78 16.84 -8.91 -0.66
CA SER A 78 17.99 -9.78 -0.92
C SER A 78 19.20 -9.32 -0.11
N GLY A 79 19.92 -10.28 0.49
CA GLY A 79 21.15 -10.05 1.26
C GLY A 79 22.41 -10.65 0.62
N GLY A 80 22.36 -11.06 -0.65
CA GLY A 80 23.54 -11.57 -1.38
C GLY A 80 24.46 -10.45 -1.88
N ASP A 81 25.36 -10.78 -2.82
CA ASP A 81 26.29 -9.82 -3.44
C ASP A 81 25.58 -8.62 -4.09
N GLN A 82 24.38 -8.86 -4.63
CA GLN A 82 23.46 -7.86 -5.11
C GLN A 82 22.30 -7.73 -4.12
N ARG A 83 22.30 -6.63 -3.38
CA ARG A 83 21.30 -6.35 -2.35
C ARG A 83 20.14 -5.57 -2.95
N VAL A 84 18.92 -6.04 -2.71
CA VAL A 84 17.69 -5.39 -3.13
C VAL A 84 16.98 -4.91 -1.87
N TYR A 85 16.67 -3.62 -1.81
CA TYR A 85 16.02 -2.99 -0.68
C TYR A 85 14.70 -2.38 -1.13
N LEU A 86 13.61 -2.97 -0.67
CA LEU A 86 12.27 -2.53 -0.99
C LEU A 86 11.96 -1.23 -0.22
N LEU A 87 12.18 -0.10 -0.88
CA LEU A 87 11.85 1.23 -0.41
C LEU A 87 11.11 1.98 -1.51
N GLY A 88 10.10 2.76 -1.14
CA GLY A 88 9.45 3.65 -2.09
C GLY A 88 10.45 4.67 -2.65
N ASN A 89 10.37 5.01 -3.93
CA ASN A 89 11.19 6.09 -4.49
C ASN A 89 10.94 7.38 -3.67
N PRO A 90 11.90 7.90 -2.90
CA PRO A 90 11.65 8.96 -1.92
C PRO A 90 11.02 10.22 -2.50
N VAL A 91 11.48 10.64 -3.68
CA VAL A 91 10.97 11.84 -4.35
C VAL A 91 9.52 11.65 -4.75
N ILE A 92 9.19 10.51 -5.38
CA ILE A 92 7.83 10.24 -5.84
C ILE A 92 6.90 10.04 -4.64
N TRP A 93 7.36 9.30 -3.63
CA TRP A 93 6.58 8.99 -2.44
C TRP A 93 6.22 10.24 -1.65
N TRP A 94 7.19 11.12 -1.41
CA TRP A 94 6.96 12.37 -0.69
C TRP A 94 6.26 13.43 -1.55
N MET A 95 6.45 13.42 -2.87
CA MET A 95 5.63 14.23 -3.78
C MET A 95 4.16 13.84 -3.67
N ILE A 96 3.83 12.54 -3.69
CA ILE A 96 2.45 12.06 -3.49
C ILE A 96 1.94 12.40 -2.10
N LEU A 97 2.74 12.25 -1.05
CA LEU A 97 2.33 12.68 0.29
C LEU A 97 2.02 14.19 0.33
N SER A 98 2.84 15.00 -0.34
CA SER A 98 2.66 16.44 -0.45
C SER A 98 1.40 16.82 -1.23
N THR A 99 1.02 16.06 -2.27
CA THR A 99 -0.23 16.31 -3.02
C THR A 99 -1.46 15.96 -2.19
N ILE A 100 -1.40 14.99 -1.27
CA ILE A 100 -2.49 14.75 -0.31
C ILE A 100 -2.69 15.95 0.61
N PHE A 101 -1.60 16.58 1.08
CA PHE A 101 -1.69 17.82 1.85
C PHE A 101 -2.26 18.98 1.01
N LEU A 102 -1.79 19.14 -0.22
CA LEU A 102 -2.30 20.13 -1.18
C LEU A 102 -3.80 19.93 -1.46
N PHE A 103 -4.28 18.70 -1.58
CA PHE A 103 -5.69 18.39 -1.70
C PHE A 103 -6.49 18.93 -0.51
N GLY A 104 -6.01 18.70 0.72
CA GLY A 104 -6.64 19.23 1.94
C GLY A 104 -6.75 20.76 1.92
N LEU A 105 -5.69 21.45 1.46
CA LEU A 105 -5.70 22.91 1.30
C LEU A 105 -6.70 23.38 0.23
N ILE A 106 -6.71 22.75 -0.95
CA ILE A 106 -7.64 23.07 -2.04
C ILE A 106 -9.09 22.86 -1.60
N PHE A 107 -9.36 21.74 -0.93
CA PHE A 107 -10.68 21.41 -0.42
C PHE A 107 -11.15 22.43 0.62
N ALA A 108 -10.30 22.75 1.62
CA ALA A 108 -10.60 23.75 2.64
C ALA A 108 -10.84 25.14 2.04
N TYR A 109 -9.98 25.57 1.11
CA TYR A 109 -10.14 26.84 0.39
C TYR A 109 -11.47 26.93 -0.36
N ASN A 110 -11.83 25.88 -1.10
CA ASN A 110 -13.08 25.82 -1.84
C ASN A 110 -14.30 25.84 -0.91
N ALA A 111 -14.26 25.07 0.19
CA ALA A 111 -15.33 25.06 1.18
C ALA A 111 -15.55 26.43 1.83
N VAL A 112 -14.47 27.15 2.16
CA VAL A 112 -14.55 28.52 2.71
C VAL A 112 -15.11 29.50 1.69
N ARG A 113 -14.70 29.40 0.41
CA ARG A 113 -15.24 30.26 -0.66
C ARG A 113 -16.74 30.07 -0.86
N GLU A 114 -17.19 28.81 -0.87
CA GLU A 114 -18.60 28.48 -0.99
C GLU A 114 -19.40 29.04 0.20
N LYS A 115 -18.90 28.87 1.43
CA LYS A 115 -19.53 29.43 2.64
C LYS A 115 -19.55 30.96 2.67
N ARG A 116 -18.61 31.63 2.01
CA ARG A 116 -18.58 33.09 1.86
C ARG A 116 -19.48 33.61 0.73
N GLY A 117 -20.16 32.74 -0.01
CA GLY A 117 -21.09 33.14 -1.07
C GLY A 117 -20.44 33.54 -2.39
N TYR A 118 -19.18 33.13 -2.63
CA TYR A 118 -18.57 33.31 -3.95
C TYR A 118 -19.31 32.47 -4.99
N VAL A 119 -19.78 33.11 -6.06
CA VAL A 119 -20.44 32.42 -7.18
C VAL A 119 -19.39 32.05 -8.21
N ASP A 120 -19.11 30.75 -8.33
CA ASP A 120 -18.23 30.22 -9.37
C ASP A 120 -18.96 30.23 -10.73
N THR A 121 -18.18 30.35 -11.81
CA THR A 121 -18.72 30.18 -13.17
C THR A 121 -19.23 28.74 -13.37
N PRO A 122 -20.16 28.50 -14.32
CA PRO A 122 -20.64 27.13 -14.59
C PRO A 122 -19.52 26.13 -14.89
N VAL A 123 -18.46 26.58 -15.57
CA VAL A 123 -17.27 25.79 -15.90
C VAL A 123 -16.49 25.41 -14.65
N GLU A 124 -16.20 26.37 -13.77
CA GLU A 124 -15.50 26.12 -12.50
C GLU A 124 -16.31 25.22 -11.57
N LYS A 125 -17.62 25.39 -11.52
CA LYS A 125 -18.52 24.54 -10.73
C LYS A 125 -18.49 23.10 -11.23
N ALA A 126 -18.58 22.88 -12.54
CA ALA A 126 -18.50 21.54 -13.14
C ALA A 126 -17.15 20.88 -12.84
N ARG A 127 -16.06 21.64 -12.98
CA ARG A 127 -14.70 21.20 -12.69
C ARG A 127 -14.49 20.81 -11.23
N LYS A 128 -14.94 21.65 -10.28
CA LYS A 128 -14.92 21.34 -8.84
C LYS A 128 -15.74 20.11 -8.51
N SER A 129 -16.95 19.99 -9.09
CA SER A 129 -17.81 18.81 -8.88
C SER A 129 -17.15 17.52 -9.37
N LYS A 130 -16.54 17.54 -10.56
CA LYS A 130 -15.79 16.39 -11.10
C LYS A 130 -14.62 16.04 -10.18
N PHE A 131 -13.82 17.04 -9.79
CA PHE A 131 -12.67 16.89 -8.90
C PHE A 131 -13.05 16.21 -7.58
N THR A 132 -14.04 16.74 -6.88
CA THR A 132 -14.51 16.20 -5.60
C THR A 132 -15.11 14.81 -5.75
N SER A 133 -15.90 14.57 -6.80
CA SER A 133 -16.51 13.26 -7.05
C SER A 133 -15.46 12.17 -7.31
N VAL A 134 -14.46 12.45 -8.15
CA VAL A 134 -13.40 11.48 -8.49
C VAL A 134 -12.54 11.19 -7.26
N ILE A 135 -12.08 12.24 -6.56
CA ILE A 135 -11.26 12.05 -5.37
C ILE A 135 -12.04 11.32 -4.26
N GLY A 136 -13.34 11.56 -4.10
CA GLY A 136 -14.16 10.84 -3.13
C GLY A 136 -14.11 9.32 -3.32
N TRP A 137 -14.26 8.84 -4.57
CA TRP A 137 -14.15 7.41 -4.88
C TRP A 137 -12.73 6.86 -4.69
N LEU A 138 -11.72 7.63 -5.07
CA LEU A 138 -10.32 7.21 -4.89
C LEU A 138 -9.92 7.16 -3.42
N LEU A 139 -10.39 8.09 -2.59
CA LEU A 139 -10.19 8.09 -1.14
C LEU A 139 -10.90 6.93 -0.47
N LEU A 140 -12.10 6.57 -0.92
CA LEU A 140 -12.78 5.36 -0.45
C LEU A 140 -11.95 4.12 -0.79
N GLY A 141 -11.47 4.00 -2.03
CA GLY A 141 -10.57 2.92 -2.44
C GLY A 141 -9.30 2.86 -1.60
N TRP A 142 -8.64 4.00 -1.39
CA TRP A 142 -7.47 4.13 -0.51
C TRP A 142 -7.78 3.68 0.92
N ALA A 143 -8.88 4.15 1.51
CA ALA A 143 -9.27 3.85 2.89
C ALA A 143 -9.56 2.35 3.07
N LEU A 144 -10.28 1.74 2.14
CA LEU A 144 -10.57 0.30 2.15
C LEU A 144 -9.30 -0.55 2.04
N HIS A 145 -8.27 -0.05 1.36
CA HIS A 145 -6.98 -0.74 1.24
C HIS A 145 -5.95 -0.35 2.31
N TYR A 146 -6.27 0.57 3.22
CA TYR A 146 -5.29 1.03 4.21
C TYR A 146 -5.77 0.87 5.65
N PHE A 147 -6.99 1.32 5.97
CA PHE A 147 -7.51 1.30 7.34
C PHE A 147 -7.64 -0.09 7.96
N PRO A 148 -7.99 -1.17 7.22
CA PRO A 148 -8.04 -2.51 7.81
C PRO A 148 -6.72 -2.92 8.45
N PHE A 149 -5.58 -2.47 7.93
CA PHE A 149 -4.26 -2.84 8.48
C PHE A 149 -4.01 -2.29 9.89
N PHE A 150 -4.68 -1.21 10.31
CA PHE A 150 -4.59 -0.71 11.69
C PHE A 150 -5.31 -1.62 12.69
N LEU A 151 -6.22 -2.47 12.23
CA LEU A 151 -6.99 -3.40 13.05
C LEU A 151 -6.38 -4.82 13.06
N MET A 152 -5.38 -5.08 12.22
CA MET A 152 -4.76 -6.40 12.10
C MET A 152 -3.66 -6.60 13.16
N GLY A 153 -3.80 -7.64 13.98
CA GLY A 153 -2.80 -8.05 14.99
C GLY A 153 -1.76 -9.06 14.49
N ARG A 154 -1.54 -9.14 13.18
CA ARG A 154 -0.57 -10.05 12.53
C ARG A 154 0.66 -9.29 12.04
N VAL A 155 1.68 -10.01 11.58
CA VAL A 155 2.86 -9.42 10.95
C VAL A 155 2.46 -8.61 9.70
N LEU A 156 2.99 -7.39 9.59
CA LEU A 156 2.78 -6.50 8.46
C LEU A 156 4.10 -6.03 7.87
N TYR A 157 4.10 -5.86 6.55
CA TYR A 157 5.26 -5.48 5.75
C TYR A 157 4.93 -4.30 4.83
N PHE A 158 5.95 -3.56 4.42
CA PHE A 158 5.81 -2.33 3.64
C PHE A 158 4.99 -2.51 2.35
N HIS A 159 5.11 -3.65 1.67
CA HIS A 159 4.37 -3.95 0.44
C HIS A 159 2.84 -4.03 0.62
N HIS A 160 2.34 -4.21 1.85
CA HIS A 160 0.90 -4.21 2.12
C HIS A 160 0.26 -2.85 1.79
N TYR A 161 1.04 -1.76 1.80
CA TYR A 161 0.55 -0.45 1.45
C TYR A 161 0.41 -0.23 -0.07
N PHE A 162 1.00 -1.06 -0.92
CA PHE A 162 1.08 -0.78 -2.36
C PHE A 162 -0.29 -0.63 -3.05
N PRO A 163 -1.32 -1.45 -2.71
CA PRO A 163 -2.66 -1.22 -3.23
C PRO A 163 -3.22 0.15 -2.86
N ALA A 164 -3.06 0.58 -1.60
CA ALA A 164 -3.48 1.91 -1.17
C ALA A 164 -2.65 3.01 -1.85
N TYR A 165 -1.33 2.82 -1.96
CA TYR A 165 -0.43 3.77 -2.63
C TYR A 165 -0.80 4.00 -4.10
N LEU A 166 -1.29 2.99 -4.81
CA LEU A 166 -1.82 3.16 -6.17
C LEU A 166 -2.97 4.19 -6.19
N PHE A 167 -3.88 4.14 -5.23
CA PHE A 167 -4.92 5.17 -5.09
C PHE A 167 -4.31 6.54 -4.74
N SER A 168 -3.30 6.59 -3.88
CA SER A 168 -2.59 7.85 -3.59
C SER A 168 -1.94 8.45 -4.83
N ALA A 169 -1.33 7.64 -5.70
CA ALA A 169 -0.75 8.09 -6.97
C ALA A 169 -1.82 8.60 -7.95
N MET A 170 -2.96 7.93 -8.05
CA MET A 170 -4.09 8.41 -8.85
C MET A 170 -4.65 9.74 -8.32
N ILE A 171 -4.81 9.87 -6.99
CA ILE A 171 -5.22 11.12 -6.35
C ILE A 171 -4.20 12.23 -6.68
N ALA A 172 -2.90 11.95 -6.56
CA ALA A 172 -1.86 12.91 -6.90
C ALA A 172 -1.99 13.41 -8.35
N GLY A 173 -2.26 12.53 -9.31
CA GLY A 173 -2.50 12.91 -10.70
C GLY A 173 -3.67 13.90 -10.85
N ILE A 174 -4.82 13.59 -10.26
CA ILE A 174 -6.02 14.45 -10.31
C ILE A 174 -5.80 15.78 -9.58
N VAL A 175 -5.09 15.78 -8.46
CA VAL A 175 -4.74 16.98 -7.69
C VAL A 175 -3.79 17.88 -8.46
N LEU A 176 -2.75 17.32 -9.07
CA LEU A 176 -1.81 18.07 -9.90
C LEU A 176 -2.49 18.64 -11.15
N GLU A 177 -3.34 17.87 -11.83
CA GLU A 177 -4.16 18.36 -12.95
C GLU A 177 -5.01 19.57 -12.52
N TYR A 178 -5.77 19.44 -11.44
CA TYR A 178 -6.58 20.54 -10.91
C TYR A 178 -5.72 21.73 -10.46
N PHE A 179 -4.56 21.49 -9.88
CA PHE A 179 -3.67 22.58 -9.48
C PHE A 179 -3.09 23.30 -10.71
N PHE A 180 -2.59 22.58 -11.70
CA PHE A 180 -1.97 23.13 -12.91
C PHE A 180 -2.98 23.88 -13.77
N GLU A 181 -4.18 23.34 -13.99
CA GLU A 181 -5.25 24.06 -14.68
C GLU A 181 -5.62 25.36 -13.94
N SER A 182 -5.67 25.34 -12.61
CA SER A 182 -5.95 26.55 -11.81
C SER A 182 -4.82 27.56 -11.93
N ALA A 183 -3.56 27.13 -11.86
CA ALA A 183 -2.40 28.00 -12.01
C ALA A 183 -2.33 28.60 -13.43
N SER A 184 -2.57 27.80 -14.47
CA SER A 184 -2.59 28.25 -15.85
C SER A 184 -3.74 29.22 -16.15
N SER A 185 -4.84 29.16 -15.39
CA SER A 185 -5.98 30.06 -15.58
C SER A 185 -5.65 31.54 -15.32
N PHE A 186 -4.59 31.83 -14.54
CA PHE A 186 -4.09 33.19 -14.33
C PHE A 186 -3.42 33.80 -15.57
N ILE A 187 -3.10 32.99 -16.58
CA ILE A 187 -2.53 33.44 -17.84
C ILE A 187 -3.69 33.72 -18.81
N ASN A 188 -3.83 34.99 -19.21
CA ASN A 188 -4.91 35.44 -20.10
C ASN A 188 -4.70 35.01 -21.56
N ALA A 189 -3.45 34.88 -22.00
CA ALA A 189 -3.12 34.51 -23.36
C ALA A 189 -3.16 32.98 -23.53
N PRO A 190 -4.00 32.44 -24.46
CA PRO A 190 -4.27 31.01 -24.55
C PRO A 190 -3.05 30.17 -24.94
N GLU A 191 -2.16 30.70 -25.79
CA GLU A 191 -0.92 30.03 -26.21
C GLU A 191 0.01 29.81 -25.01
N TYR A 192 0.27 30.88 -24.25
CA TYR A 192 1.11 30.83 -23.04
C TYR A 192 0.47 29.99 -21.91
N ARG A 193 -0.87 29.98 -21.82
CA ARG A 193 -1.60 29.13 -20.87
C ARG A 193 -1.34 27.65 -21.11
N ASN A 194 -1.49 27.19 -22.35
CA ASN A 194 -1.25 25.80 -22.70
C ASN A 194 0.24 25.44 -22.56
N MET A 195 1.13 26.31 -23.02
CA MET A 195 2.57 26.13 -22.85
C MET A 195 2.94 25.98 -21.37
N PHE A 196 2.42 26.83 -20.49
CA PHE A 196 2.67 26.75 -19.06
C PHE A 196 2.16 25.45 -18.43
N TYR A 197 0.92 25.06 -18.74
CA TYR A 197 0.35 23.78 -18.29
C TYR A 197 1.21 22.58 -18.69
N TYR A 198 1.54 22.45 -19.98
CA TYR A 198 2.36 21.34 -20.46
C TYR A 198 3.79 21.38 -19.93
N SER A 199 4.34 22.57 -19.67
CA SER A 199 5.65 22.71 -19.02
C SER A 199 5.64 22.14 -17.60
N LEU A 200 4.58 22.39 -16.82
CA LEU A 200 4.44 21.83 -15.47
C LEU A 200 4.29 20.30 -15.51
N VAL A 201 3.47 19.77 -16.43
CA VAL A 201 3.32 18.32 -16.60
C VAL A 201 4.65 17.67 -16.99
N THR A 202 5.37 18.27 -17.94
CA THR A 202 6.68 17.77 -18.40
C THR A 202 7.70 17.80 -17.27
N LEU A 203 7.72 18.85 -16.45
CA LEU A 203 8.59 18.95 -15.29
C LEU A 203 8.36 17.79 -14.31
N VAL A 204 7.11 17.46 -13.98
CA VAL A 204 6.79 16.32 -13.10
C VAL A 204 7.26 15.01 -13.72
N LEU A 205 7.06 14.80 -15.02
CA LEU A 205 7.53 13.59 -15.71
C LEU A 205 9.06 13.47 -15.67
N ILE A 206 9.78 14.57 -15.91
CA ILE A 206 11.25 14.61 -15.81
C ILE A 206 11.68 14.27 -14.37
N ILE A 207 11.05 14.84 -13.35
CA ILE A 207 11.35 14.52 -11.94
C ILE A 207 11.15 13.04 -11.66
N CYS A 208 10.07 12.43 -12.14
CA CYS A 208 9.83 10.99 -12.00
C CYS A 208 10.93 10.15 -12.67
N ILE A 209 11.31 10.47 -13.91
CA ILE A 209 12.32 9.74 -14.67
C ILE A 209 13.71 9.87 -14.02
N VAL A 210 14.13 11.10 -13.71
CA VAL A 210 15.43 11.38 -13.08
C VAL A 210 15.49 10.75 -11.69
N SER A 211 14.40 10.81 -10.92
CA SER A 211 14.37 10.16 -9.62
C SER A 211 14.44 8.64 -9.73
N PHE A 212 13.73 8.02 -10.69
CA PHE A 212 13.88 6.59 -10.92
C PHE A 212 15.32 6.24 -11.31
N TRP A 213 15.93 7.04 -12.20
CA TRP A 213 17.33 6.84 -12.58
C TRP A 213 18.30 7.01 -11.41
N LEU A 214 18.04 7.91 -10.47
CA LEU A 214 18.86 8.01 -9.26
C LEU A 214 18.72 6.73 -8.42
N PHE A 215 17.48 6.30 -8.14
CA PHE A 215 17.16 5.24 -7.18
C PHE A 215 17.04 3.82 -7.77
N HIS A 216 17.38 3.61 -9.04
CA HIS A 216 17.19 2.31 -9.72
C HIS A 216 17.91 1.15 -9.03
N GLY A 217 19.04 1.42 -8.36
CA GLY A 217 19.81 0.42 -7.62
C GLY A 217 18.98 -0.29 -6.54
N LEU A 218 18.02 0.40 -5.91
CA LEU A 218 17.13 -0.20 -4.91
C LEU A 218 16.33 -1.39 -5.48
N SER A 219 15.97 -1.31 -6.77
CA SER A 219 15.18 -2.33 -7.47
C SER A 219 16.05 -3.31 -8.26
N TYR A 220 17.08 -2.84 -8.95
CA TYR A 220 17.93 -3.66 -9.82
C TYR A 220 19.12 -4.32 -9.10
N GLY A 221 19.38 -3.92 -7.86
CA GLY A 221 20.47 -4.45 -7.04
C GLY A 221 21.57 -3.41 -6.81
N MET A 222 22.05 -3.37 -5.58
CA MET A 222 23.20 -2.56 -5.16
C MET A 222 24.32 -3.47 -4.68
N SER A 223 25.54 -3.20 -5.13
CA SER A 223 26.78 -3.82 -4.66
C SER A 223 27.59 -2.84 -3.81
N GLY A 224 28.50 -3.34 -2.97
CA GLY A 224 29.40 -2.52 -2.16
C GLY A 224 29.06 -2.52 -0.66
N PRO A 225 29.71 -1.67 0.16
CA PRO A 225 29.48 -1.61 1.60
C PRO A 225 28.06 -1.11 1.97
N MET A 226 27.58 -1.45 3.17
CA MET A 226 26.30 -0.93 3.72
C MET A 226 26.44 0.54 4.12
N SER A 227 25.33 1.27 4.22
CA SER A 227 25.31 2.70 4.57
C SER A 227 25.81 3.08 5.96
N HIS A 228 26.00 2.11 6.85
CA HIS A 228 26.57 2.34 8.19
C HIS A 228 28.11 2.25 8.19
N GLN A 229 28.74 1.93 7.06
CA GLN A 229 30.19 1.84 6.93
C GLN A 229 30.74 3.13 6.30
N ASP A 230 31.85 3.64 6.82
CA ASP A 230 32.45 4.93 6.41
C ASP A 230 32.84 5.00 4.92
N ASN A 231 32.99 3.83 4.26
CA ASN A 231 33.32 3.71 2.84
C ASN A 231 32.08 3.57 1.93
N CYS A 232 30.89 3.94 2.38
CA CYS A 232 29.64 3.77 1.63
C CYS A 232 29.62 4.59 0.33
N THR A 233 29.61 3.89 -0.82
CA THR A 233 29.42 4.49 -2.16
C THR A 233 27.97 4.91 -2.44
N HIS A 234 27.03 4.55 -1.57
CA HIS A 234 25.58 4.72 -1.74
C HIS A 234 24.97 5.77 -0.80
N ALA A 235 25.76 6.74 -0.32
CA ALA A 235 25.26 7.85 0.49
C ALA A 235 24.07 8.59 -0.17
N ALA A 236 24.00 8.59 -1.50
CA ALA A 236 22.88 9.15 -2.27
C ALA A 236 21.51 8.53 -1.93
N TYR A 237 21.48 7.30 -1.39
CA TYR A 237 20.23 6.59 -1.08
C TYR A 237 19.73 6.78 0.34
N LYS A 238 20.58 7.20 1.28
CA LYS A 238 20.21 7.29 2.70
C LYS A 238 19.79 8.71 3.07
N TRP A 239 18.49 8.99 2.99
CA TRP A 239 17.93 10.28 3.39
C TRP A 239 17.30 10.26 4.78
N MET A 240 16.99 9.08 5.31
CA MET A 240 16.52 8.90 6.69
C MET A 240 17.38 7.85 7.40
N ASP A 241 17.63 8.06 8.69
CA ASP A 241 18.43 7.15 9.52
C ASP A 241 17.81 5.75 9.64
N SER A 242 16.48 5.68 9.56
CA SER A 242 15.70 4.45 9.58
C SER A 242 15.83 3.60 8.30
N TRP A 243 16.47 4.11 7.24
CA TRP A 243 16.71 3.35 6.01
C TRP A 243 18.01 2.54 6.13
N GLU A 244 17.84 1.23 6.25
CA GLU A 244 18.93 0.25 6.39
C GLU A 244 19.45 -0.19 5.01
N ILE A 245 19.93 0.79 4.23
CA ILE A 245 20.53 0.60 2.90
C ILE A 245 22.03 0.30 3.00
#